data_AF-A0A8H5FGY4-F1
#
_entry.id   AF-A0A8H5FGY4-F1
#
_cell.length_a   1.000
_cell.length_b   1.000
_cell.length_c   1.000
_cell.angle_alpha   90.00
_cell.angle_beta   90.00
_cell.angle_gamma   90.00
#
_symmetry.space_group_name_H-M   'P 1'
#
loop_
_entity.id
_entity.type
_entity.pdbx_description
1 polymer ?
#
loop_
_entity_poly.entity_id
_entity_poly.type
_entity_poly.pdbx_seq_one_letter_code
_entity_poly.pdbx_strand_id
1 'polypeptide(L)'
;MAYHHEYTSNGNYRDVFDGKIYEVLHNAKVKVGDVKQDYTYFDLVTNIAHGLASDGFAPFKSQKQTCWPLLIINYNLPPKICFHFENLICVGVIPGLRKLKNFDSFLWPLVVELLELSLGVKSYHGVEEKFFQLRAYLILCTGDMPAMQ
;
A
#
# COMPACT_ATOMS: atom_id res chain seq x y z
N MET A 1 2.43 12.66 -11.94
CA MET A 1 2.83 11.70 -10.90
C MET A 1 4.21 12.07 -10.37
N ALA A 2 4.36 13.27 -9.77
CA ALA A 2 5.66 13.77 -9.30
C ALA A 2 5.57 14.36 -7.87
N TYR A 3 4.49 14.07 -7.16
CA TYR A 3 4.04 14.95 -6.08
C TYR A 3 4.86 14.81 -4.77
N HIS A 4 5.72 13.79 -4.64
CA HIS A 4 6.31 13.46 -3.33
C HIS A 4 7.83 13.19 -3.32
N HIS A 5 8.53 13.09 -4.46
CA HIS A 5 10.00 12.97 -4.45
C HIS A 5 10.70 14.26 -3.98
N GLU A 6 10.05 15.42 -4.13
CA GLU A 6 10.57 16.71 -3.67
C GLU A 6 9.95 17.16 -2.34
N TYR A 7 9.30 16.26 -1.60
CA TYR A 7 8.57 16.64 -0.39
C TYR A 7 9.50 17.07 0.75
N THR A 8 9.26 18.25 1.29
CA THR A 8 9.94 18.77 2.49
C THR A 8 8.90 19.13 3.54
N SER A 9 8.98 18.51 4.73
CA SER A 9 8.04 18.77 5.82
C SER A 9 8.39 20.08 6.53
N ASN A 10 7.41 20.96 6.68
CA ASN A 10 7.54 22.23 7.41
C ASN A 10 7.05 22.12 8.88
N GLY A 11 6.99 20.91 9.45
CA GLY A 11 6.54 20.67 10.82
C GLY A 11 5.02 20.70 11.03
N ASN A 12 4.23 20.79 9.96
CA ASN A 12 2.77 20.68 9.99
C ASN A 12 2.31 19.35 9.39
N TYR A 13 1.53 18.56 10.13
CA TYR A 13 0.95 17.30 9.64
C TYR A 13 -0.21 17.58 8.67
N ARG A 14 0.06 17.48 7.37
CA ARG A 14 -0.94 17.64 6.29
C ARG A 14 -1.27 16.32 5.62
N ASP A 15 -0.33 15.37 5.62
CA ASP A 15 -0.48 14.06 4.98
C ASP A 15 0.36 12.97 5.68
N VAL A 16 0.20 11.71 5.27
CA VAL A 16 0.97 10.54 5.75
C VAL A 16 2.48 10.75 5.60
N PHE A 17 2.89 11.50 4.58
CA PHE A 17 4.29 11.85 4.30
C PHE A 17 4.93 12.82 5.31
N ASP A 18 4.12 13.53 6.10
CA ASP A 18 4.61 14.34 7.23
C ASP A 18 4.92 13.50 8.48
N GLY A 19 4.56 12.23 8.46
CA GLY A 19 4.85 11.32 9.54
C GLY A 19 6.35 11.12 9.72
N LYS A 20 6.82 11.10 10.96
CA LYS A 20 8.21 10.72 11.31
C LYS A 20 8.61 9.36 10.72
N ILE A 21 7.64 8.46 10.54
CA ILE A 21 7.85 7.14 9.93
C ILE A 21 8.30 7.29 8.46
N TYR A 22 7.66 8.17 7.69
CA TYR A 22 8.04 8.40 6.31
C TYR A 22 9.44 9.01 6.19
N GLU A 23 9.76 10.00 7.02
CA GLU A 23 11.11 10.61 7.06
C GLU A 23 12.20 9.58 7.36
N VAL A 24 11.95 8.67 8.31
CA VAL A 24 12.87 7.56 8.62
C VAL A 24 13.00 6.62 7.43
N LEU A 25 11.89 6.25 6.78
CA LEU A 25 11.89 5.35 5.63
C LEU A 25 12.65 5.96 4.44
N HIS A 26 12.38 7.22 4.11
CA HIS A 26 13.00 7.92 2.99
C HIS A 26 14.54 7.89 3.06
N ASN A 27 15.10 7.98 4.27
CA ASN A 27 16.55 7.94 4.49
C ASN A 27 17.10 6.51 4.69
N ALA A 28 16.23 5.51 4.80
CA ALA A 28 16.62 4.11 4.98
C ALA A 28 16.85 3.40 3.65
N LYS A 29 17.79 2.45 3.64
CA LYS A 29 17.93 1.50 2.52
C LYS A 29 16.75 0.53 2.53
N VAL A 30 16.26 0.19 1.35
CA VAL A 30 15.19 -0.82 1.21
C VAL A 30 15.69 -2.16 1.74
N LYS A 31 14.85 -2.85 2.52
CA LYS A 31 15.14 -4.18 3.04
C LYS A 31 13.98 -5.10 2.63
N VAL A 32 14.30 -6.17 1.90
CA VAL A 32 13.34 -7.18 1.45
C VAL A 32 13.78 -8.52 2.03
N GLY A 33 12.98 -9.09 2.94
CA GLY A 33 13.43 -10.20 3.77
C GLY A 33 14.68 -9.80 4.56
N ASP A 34 15.75 -10.59 4.48
CA ASP A 34 17.04 -10.29 5.13
C ASP A 34 18.03 -9.53 4.24
N VAL A 35 17.64 -9.22 3.00
CA VAL A 35 18.53 -8.59 2.01
C VAL A 35 18.34 -7.08 2.00
N LYS A 36 19.44 -6.35 2.26
CA LYS A 36 19.50 -4.90 2.15
C LYS A 36 19.87 -4.50 0.73
N GLN A 37 19.09 -3.61 0.14
CA GLN A 37 19.31 -3.10 -1.20
C GLN A 37 20.28 -1.91 -1.21
N ASP A 38 20.83 -1.60 -2.37
CA ASP A 38 21.74 -0.46 -2.57
C ASP A 38 21.02 0.87 -2.81
N TYR A 39 19.69 0.87 -2.96
CA TYR A 39 18.82 2.04 -3.04
C TYR A 39 18.04 2.30 -1.74
N THR A 40 17.57 3.54 -1.58
CA THR A 40 16.70 3.97 -0.47
C THR A 40 15.23 3.91 -0.86
N TYR A 41 14.34 4.00 0.12
CA TYR A 41 12.91 4.17 -0.19
C TYR A 41 12.69 5.51 -0.90
N PHE A 42 11.87 5.50 -1.94
CA PHE A 42 11.47 6.69 -2.71
C PHE A 42 12.63 7.42 -3.41
N ASP A 43 13.68 6.69 -3.78
CA ASP A 43 14.87 7.20 -4.48
C ASP A 43 14.59 7.69 -5.91
N LEU A 44 13.51 7.23 -6.54
CA LEU A 44 13.07 7.71 -7.86
C LEU A 44 11.69 8.34 -7.77
N VAL A 45 11.47 9.37 -8.59
CA VAL A 45 10.17 10.04 -8.79
C VAL A 45 9.03 9.10 -9.17
N THR A 46 9.36 7.94 -9.75
CA THR A 46 8.40 6.91 -10.18
C THR A 46 8.01 5.94 -9.07
N ASN A 47 8.62 6.03 -7.88
CA ASN A 47 8.32 5.15 -6.76
C ASN A 47 6.95 5.47 -6.19
N ILE A 48 6.17 4.43 -5.87
CA ILE A 48 4.81 4.55 -5.38
C ILE A 48 4.75 4.22 -3.88
N ALA A 49 4.05 5.05 -3.12
CA ALA A 49 3.68 4.77 -1.74
C ALA A 49 2.29 4.11 -1.73
N HIS A 50 2.21 2.89 -1.22
CA HIS A 50 0.96 2.17 -1.03
C HIS A 50 0.53 2.15 0.44
N GLY A 51 -0.77 2.27 0.66
CA GLY A 51 -1.45 1.82 1.87
C GLY A 51 -2.21 0.54 1.60
N LEU A 52 -2.36 -0.31 2.63
CA LEU A 52 -3.27 -1.44 2.62
C LEU A 52 -4.39 -1.18 3.62
N ALA A 53 -5.63 -1.24 3.18
CA ALA A 53 -6.80 -1.15 4.03
C ALA A 53 -7.62 -2.45 3.97
N SER A 54 -8.08 -2.93 5.12
CA SER A 54 -9.00 -4.06 5.22
C SER A 54 -9.98 -3.86 6.35
N ASP A 55 -11.28 -3.83 6.05
CA ASP A 55 -12.35 -3.61 7.02
C ASP A 55 -13.51 -4.59 6.81
N GLY A 56 -14.06 -5.13 7.90
CA GLY A 56 -15.16 -6.05 7.84
C GLY A 56 -16.47 -5.33 7.53
N PHE A 57 -17.03 -5.52 6.34
CA PHE A 57 -18.35 -4.99 6.00
C PHE A 57 -19.36 -6.09 5.66
N ALA A 58 -20.65 -5.80 5.84
CA ALA A 58 -21.75 -6.67 5.45
C ALA A 58 -22.32 -6.21 4.09
N PRO A 59 -21.97 -6.85 2.96
CA PRO A 59 -22.43 -6.43 1.62
C PRO A 59 -23.94 -6.60 1.42
N PHE A 60 -24.60 -7.43 2.24
CA PHE A 60 -26.03 -7.72 2.12
C PHE A 60 -26.81 -7.23 3.34
N LYS A 61 -28.10 -6.90 3.14
CA LYS A 61 -29.03 -6.49 4.21
C LYS A 61 -29.09 -7.50 5.39
N SER A 62 -28.74 -8.75 5.12
CA SER A 62 -28.55 -9.77 6.15
C SER A 62 -27.13 -9.69 6.69
N GLN A 63 -26.96 -9.23 7.95
CA GLN A 63 -25.69 -9.23 8.68
C GLN A 63 -25.09 -10.64 8.90
N LYS A 64 -25.72 -11.68 8.37
CA LYS A 64 -25.20 -13.05 8.41
C LYS A 64 -23.99 -13.23 7.51
N GLN A 65 -23.81 -12.38 6.48
CA GLN A 65 -22.70 -12.49 5.54
C GLN A 65 -21.83 -11.23 5.62
N THR A 66 -20.63 -11.37 6.16
CA THR A 66 -19.60 -10.31 6.17
C THR A 66 -18.49 -10.66 5.19
N CYS A 67 -17.73 -9.66 4.75
CA CYS A 67 -16.50 -9.84 4.00
C CYS A 67 -15.53 -8.69 4.28
N TRP A 68 -14.25 -8.96 4.05
CA TRP A 68 -13.15 -8.03 4.29
C TRP A 68 -12.44 -7.81 2.96
N PRO A 69 -12.62 -6.64 2.32
CA PRO A 69 -11.93 -6.32 1.09
C PRO A 69 -10.47 -5.97 1.41
N LEU A 70 -9.54 -6.44 0.59
CA LEU A 70 -8.16 -6.01 0.59
C LEU A 70 -8.03 -4.87 -0.41
N LEU A 71 -7.85 -3.66 0.09
CA LEU A 71 -7.82 -2.43 -0.71
C LEU A 71 -6.42 -1.82 -0.67
N ILE A 72 -5.83 -1.58 -1.83
CA ILE A 72 -4.60 -0.81 -1.96
C ILE A 72 -4.94 0.65 -2.26
N ILE A 73 -4.35 1.54 -1.47
CA ILE A 73 -4.46 3.01 -1.60
C ILE A 73 -3.17 3.53 -2.22
N ASN A 74 -3.27 4.31 -3.30
CA ASN A 74 -2.13 4.97 -3.91
C ASN A 74 -1.93 6.37 -3.31
N TYR A 75 -0.95 6.50 -2.41
CA TYR A 75 -0.64 7.77 -1.76
C TYR A 75 0.10 8.77 -2.67
N ASN A 76 0.50 8.40 -3.89
CA ASN A 76 1.03 9.37 -4.85
C ASN A 76 -0.08 10.24 -5.48
N LEU A 77 -1.35 9.89 -5.24
CA LEU A 77 -2.49 10.72 -5.59
C LEU A 77 -2.72 11.80 -4.52
N PRO A 78 -3.23 12.99 -4.89
CA PRO A 78 -3.56 14.03 -3.92
C PRO A 78 -4.46 13.50 -2.79
N PRO A 79 -4.24 13.90 -1.52
CA PRO A 79 -5.03 13.43 -0.36
C PRO A 79 -6.54 13.59 -0.51
N LYS A 80 -6.96 14.59 -1.31
CA LYS A 80 -8.36 14.87 -1.61
C LYS A 80 -9.05 13.76 -2.41
N ILE A 81 -8.31 12.92 -3.13
CA ILE A 81 -8.86 11.93 -4.07
C ILE A 81 -8.34 10.51 -3.83
N CYS A 82 -7.25 10.31 -3.07
CA CYS A 82 -6.63 8.99 -2.91
C CYS A 82 -7.54 7.95 -2.23
N PHE A 83 -8.54 8.40 -1.46
CA PHE A 83 -9.55 7.55 -0.82
C PHE A 83 -10.88 7.45 -1.60
N HIS A 84 -11.00 8.08 -2.76
CA HIS A 84 -12.19 7.90 -3.60
C HIS A 84 -12.26 6.47 -4.10
N PHE A 85 -13.47 5.89 -4.13
CA PHE A 85 -13.69 4.48 -4.51
C PHE A 85 -13.09 4.12 -5.88
N GLU A 86 -13.11 5.04 -6.84
CA GLU A 86 -12.53 4.89 -8.18
C GLU A 86 -10.99 4.81 -8.21
N ASN A 87 -10.33 5.30 -7.14
CA ASN A 87 -8.87 5.31 -6.99
C ASN A 87 -8.36 4.20 -6.06
N LEU A 88 -9.26 3.40 -5.48
CA LEU A 88 -8.91 2.25 -4.66
C LEU A 88 -8.71 1.02 -5.54
N ILE A 89 -7.63 0.28 -5.30
CA ILE A 89 -7.35 -0.97 -6.02
C ILE A 89 -7.80 -2.13 -5.14
N CYS A 90 -8.89 -2.79 -5.50
CA CYS A 90 -9.36 -4.00 -4.80
C CYS A 90 -8.56 -5.21 -5.29
N VAL A 91 -7.68 -5.73 -4.43
CA VAL A 91 -6.80 -6.88 -4.75
C VAL A 91 -7.38 -8.22 -4.27
N GLY A 92 -8.41 -8.20 -3.42
CA GLY A 92 -9.08 -9.42 -2.98
C GLY A 92 -10.24 -9.16 -2.03
N VAL A 93 -11.04 -10.19 -1.79
CA VAL A 93 -12.14 -10.17 -0.81
C VAL A 93 -12.10 -11.45 0.02
N ILE A 94 -12.01 -11.30 1.34
CA ILE A 94 -11.99 -12.41 2.29
C ILE A 94 -13.41 -12.61 2.84
N PRO A 95 -14.04 -13.78 2.66
CA PRO A 95 -15.38 -14.04 3.20
C PRO A 95 -15.36 -14.22 4.73
N GLY A 96 -16.28 -13.56 5.43
CA GLY A 96 -16.34 -13.47 6.89
C GLY A 96 -17.37 -14.37 7.60
N LEU A 97 -17.98 -15.31 6.87
CA LEU A 97 -19.06 -16.18 7.38
C LEU A 97 -18.64 -17.27 8.37
N ARG A 98 -17.33 -17.51 8.56
CA ARG A 98 -16.79 -18.53 9.48
C ARG A 98 -15.51 -17.98 10.09
N LYS A 99 -15.15 -18.42 11.31
CA LYS A 99 -13.83 -18.16 11.93
C LYS A 99 -12.78 -18.50 10.87
N LEU A 100 -12.14 -17.47 10.32
CA LEU A 100 -11.08 -17.64 9.33
C LEU A 100 -10.03 -18.52 9.97
N LYS A 101 -9.88 -19.75 9.50
CA LYS A 101 -8.87 -20.67 10.05
C LYS A 101 -7.47 -20.08 9.90
N ASN A 102 -7.26 -19.34 8.82
CA ASN A 102 -6.01 -18.65 8.54
C ASN A 102 -6.31 -17.40 7.68
N PHE A 103 -6.19 -16.20 8.27
CA PHE A 103 -6.31 -14.94 7.53
C PHE A 103 -5.08 -14.73 6.63
N ASP A 104 -3.90 -15.11 7.13
CA ASP A 104 -2.62 -14.95 6.44
C ASP A 104 -2.56 -15.70 5.12
N SER A 105 -3.30 -16.81 4.97
CA SER A 105 -3.35 -17.54 3.68
C SER A 105 -3.97 -16.72 2.55
N PHE A 106 -4.85 -15.76 2.87
CA PHE A 106 -5.42 -14.84 1.88
C PHE A 106 -4.49 -13.67 1.57
N LEU A 107 -3.66 -13.27 2.55
CA LEU A 107 -2.69 -12.20 2.37
C LEU A 107 -1.42 -12.67 1.67
N TRP A 108 -1.06 -13.95 1.76
CA TRP A 108 0.20 -14.47 1.23
C TRP A 108 0.46 -14.11 -0.25
N PRO A 109 -0.48 -14.27 -1.18
CA PRO A 109 -0.26 -13.87 -2.58
C PRO A 109 0.04 -12.36 -2.71
N LEU A 110 -0.70 -11.53 -1.99
CA LEU A 110 -0.50 -10.08 -1.97
C LEU A 110 0.87 -9.71 -1.40
N VAL A 111 1.32 -10.37 -0.33
CA VAL A 111 2.64 -10.15 0.27
C VAL A 111 3.75 -10.47 -0.74
N VAL A 112 3.64 -11.58 -1.46
CA VAL A 112 4.62 -11.96 -2.50
C VAL A 112 4.71 -10.88 -3.57
N GLU A 113 3.58 -10.43 -4.11
CA GLU A 113 3.55 -9.38 -5.14
C GLU A 113 4.09 -8.04 -4.63
N LEU A 114 3.79 -7.66 -3.38
CA LEU A 114 4.31 -6.43 -2.78
C LEU A 114 5.83 -6.49 -2.57
N LEU A 115 6.38 -7.67 -2.23
CA LEU A 115 7.82 -7.86 -2.12
C LEU A 115 8.50 -7.75 -3.49
N GLU A 116 7.91 -8.34 -4.54
CA GLU A 116 8.41 -8.19 -5.92
C GLU A 116 8.37 -6.72 -6.38
N LEU A 117 7.26 -6.02 -6.11
CA LEU A 117 7.15 -4.58 -6.37
C LEU A 117 8.20 -3.76 -5.62
N SER A 118 8.57 -4.14 -4.39
CA SER A 118 9.59 -3.43 -3.62
C SER A 118 11.00 -3.60 -4.18
N LEU A 119 11.29 -4.73 -4.84
CA LEU A 119 12.53 -4.97 -5.58
C LEU A 119 12.56 -4.24 -6.92
N GLY A 120 11.38 -4.09 -7.52
CA GLY A 120 11.15 -3.33 -8.74
C GLY A 120 10.81 -4.23 -9.93
N VAL A 121 9.71 -3.88 -10.60
CA VAL A 121 9.21 -4.58 -11.78
C VAL A 121 9.41 -3.74 -13.03
N LYS A 122 9.80 -4.39 -14.13
CA LYS A 122 9.99 -3.71 -15.42
C LYS A 122 8.64 -3.20 -15.92
N SER A 123 8.51 -1.88 -16.02
CA SER A 123 7.30 -1.19 -16.46
C SER A 123 7.61 -0.24 -17.61
N TYR A 124 6.59 0.09 -18.41
CA TYR A 124 6.74 0.99 -19.55
C TYR A 124 6.15 2.37 -19.23
N HIS A 125 6.95 3.42 -19.40
CA HIS A 125 6.52 4.80 -19.21
C HIS A 125 6.00 5.36 -20.53
N GLY A 126 4.68 5.44 -20.71
CA GLY A 126 4.07 5.82 -21.99
C GLY A 126 4.40 7.22 -22.50
N VAL A 127 4.68 8.17 -21.60
CA VAL A 127 5.03 9.56 -21.98
C VAL A 127 6.50 9.70 -22.40
N GLU A 128 7.38 8.91 -21.79
CA GLU A 128 8.82 8.96 -22.07
C GLU A 128 9.25 7.84 -23.01
N GLU A 129 8.29 7.02 -23.44
CA GLU A 129 8.43 5.87 -24.32
C GLU A 129 9.56 4.90 -23.94
N LYS A 130 9.87 4.79 -22.64
CA LYS A 130 11.00 4.00 -22.14
C LYS A 130 10.59 3.04 -21.05
N PHE A 131 11.34 1.94 -20.93
CA PHE A 131 11.21 1.05 -19.78
C PHE A 131 11.91 1.63 -18.56
N PHE A 132 11.30 1.43 -17.39
CA PHE A 132 11.85 1.81 -16.11
C PHE A 132 11.53 0.73 -15.07
N GLN A 133 12.25 0.76 -13.95
CA GLN A 133 11.93 -0.07 -12.80
C GLN A 133 10.87 0.65 -11.96
N LEU A 134 9.65 0.12 -11.97
CA LEU A 134 8.58 0.57 -11.09
C LEU A 134 8.76 -0.09 -9.74
N ARG A 135 8.88 0.74 -8.70
CA ARG A 135 8.93 0.27 -7.31
C ARG A 135 7.73 0.79 -6.55
N ALA A 136 7.18 -0.03 -5.67
CA ALA A 136 6.14 0.39 -4.75
C ALA A 136 6.43 -0.12 -3.33
N TYR A 137 6.12 0.70 -2.33
CA TYR A 137 6.39 0.40 -0.94
C TYR A 137 5.13 0.54 -0.11
N LEU A 138 4.85 -0.48 0.69
CA LEU A 138 3.76 -0.42 1.67
C LEU A 138 4.23 0.39 2.89
N ILE A 139 3.63 1.56 3.09
CA ILE A 139 4.01 2.48 4.18
C ILE A 139 3.00 2.50 5.34
N LEU A 140 1.79 1.98 5.11
CA LEU A 140 0.72 1.94 6.10
C LEU A 140 -0.20 0.75 5.86
N CYS A 141 -0.57 0.07 6.94
CA CYS A 141 -1.66 -0.91 6.96
C CYS A 141 -2.73 -0.43 7.95
N THR A 142 -3.98 -0.35 7.50
CA THR A 142 -5.13 0.00 8.34
C THR A 142 -6.14 -1.14 8.29
N GLY A 143 -6.72 -1.47 9.42
CA GLY A 143 -7.85 -2.39 9.45
C GLY A 143 -8.31 -2.66 10.86
N ASP A 144 -9.56 -3.10 10.96
CA ASP A 144 -10.12 -3.51 12.24
C ASP A 144 -9.51 -4.85 12.64
N MET A 145 -8.77 -4.89 13.74
CA MET A 145 -8.27 -6.14 14.28
C MET A 145 -9.48 -6.94 14.79
N PRO A 146 -9.65 -8.23 14.42
CA PRO A 146 -10.76 -9.01 14.92
C PRO A 146 -10.67 -9.04 16.45
N ALA A 147 -11.73 -8.58 17.12
CA ALA A 147 -11.83 -8.67 18.57
C ALA A 147 -11.68 -10.15 18.96
N MET A 148 -10.63 -10.47 19.73
CA MET A 148 -10.43 -11.81 20.25
C MET A 148 -11.59 -12.12 21.21
N GLN A 149 -12.50 -12.99 20.77
CA GLN A 149 -13.44 -13.71 21.65
C GLN A 149 -12.87 -15.07 22.03
#